data_AF-A0A3C0TQ57-F1
#
_entry.id   AF-A0A3C0TQ57-F1
#
_cell.length_a   1.000
_cell.length_b   1.000
_cell.length_c   1.000
_cell.angle_alpha   90.00
_cell.angle_beta   90.00
_cell.angle_gamma   90.00
#
_symmetry.space_group_name_H-M   'P 1'
#
loop_
_entity.id
_entity.type
_entity.pdbx_description
1 polymer ?
#
loop_
_entity_poly.entity_id
_entity_poly.type
_entity_poly.pdbx_seq_one_letter_code
_entity_poly.pdbx_strand_id
1 'polypeptide(L)'
;MAFLAPRIAPGIGVAMARVAARFFFFSILLVGSTIYLPHEVAPGRFGLIALTLFTVGMIVFLHLFPWDRFEPRVFTLVHLLTSCSLLSLLVFVTGGARSSYDLLFFLIILFSYFYNLREMLSITTVVSIFYLLPFIYSDFEPRHVALSAVTVLFFYLGTYVLYGVTRFVLKKNRVLQELNTQLSDLYEVTSTLLKDMEKDALLESLSESLKDHLPSTYCMVMLFDDKANLTTRIACPVRTLTWEPAIGSVYAPDALAGIREVLETRQPKVWRLETDEVDQELRKIISRHTRSLLVVPIRIAAENVGVILFGEERQWERAPFNNEQIQLAVAIGRQVAVGINMWWCYERLVEADRNIQVSHDRVIKAERLAALGEVTRAVEHEINNPLNVIVNWAELYREDEAVDPELRNKFSIIYDMALRIREVIIKLSTMKDTKSIEFTKDQKMTDLG
;
A
#
# COMPACT_ATOMS: atom_id res chain seq x y z
N MET A 1 -21.36 6.35 -40.24
CA MET A 1 -21.79 6.69 -38.87
C MET A 1 -21.44 5.57 -37.88
N ALA A 2 -20.15 5.33 -37.61
CA ALA A 2 -19.68 4.24 -36.74
C ALA A 2 -18.56 4.69 -35.76
N PHE A 3 -18.51 5.99 -35.42
CA PHE A 3 -17.28 6.65 -34.98
C PHE A 3 -17.13 6.98 -33.48
N LEU A 4 -18.08 6.62 -32.63
CA LEU A 4 -18.07 7.01 -31.22
C LEU A 4 -18.41 5.81 -30.35
N ALA A 5 -17.48 4.90 -30.10
CA ALA A 5 -17.68 3.76 -29.20
C ALA A 5 -16.68 3.82 -28.04
N PRO A 6 -17.11 4.18 -26.82
CA PRO A 6 -16.25 4.04 -25.67
C PRO A 6 -16.30 2.57 -25.21
N ARG A 7 -15.15 1.89 -25.21
CA ARG A 7 -15.00 0.59 -24.53
C ARG A 7 -14.95 0.85 -23.02
N ILE A 8 -16.08 0.72 -22.34
CA ILE A 8 -16.17 0.97 -20.89
C ILE A 8 -16.63 -0.30 -20.17
N ALA A 9 -15.94 -0.63 -19.07
CA ALA A 9 -16.19 -1.74 -18.17
C ALA A 9 -17.50 -1.59 -17.35
N PRO A 10 -18.07 -2.68 -16.80
CA PRO A 10 -19.29 -2.65 -15.98
C PRO A 10 -19.13 -1.78 -14.72
N GLY A 11 -20.13 -0.90 -14.44
CA GLY A 11 -20.12 0.08 -13.32
C GLY A 11 -20.51 1.52 -13.68
N ILE A 12 -20.90 1.78 -14.94
CA ILE A 12 -21.09 3.11 -15.56
C ILE A 12 -22.17 3.97 -14.88
N GLY A 13 -23.23 3.39 -14.34
CA GLY A 13 -24.32 4.16 -13.73
C GLY A 13 -23.84 5.07 -12.58
N VAL A 14 -22.95 4.56 -11.72
CA VAL A 14 -22.40 5.31 -10.58
C VAL A 14 -21.36 6.36 -11.02
N ALA A 15 -20.68 6.13 -12.14
CA ALA A 15 -19.75 7.09 -12.72
C ALA A 15 -20.49 8.24 -13.42
N MET A 16 -21.54 7.94 -14.19
CA MET A 16 -22.40 8.93 -14.84
C MET A 16 -23.14 9.79 -13.84
N ALA A 17 -23.69 9.20 -12.76
CA ALA A 17 -24.33 9.95 -11.68
C ALA A 17 -23.36 10.94 -11.00
N ARG A 18 -22.10 10.53 -10.76
CA ARG A 18 -21.07 11.41 -10.19
C ARG A 18 -20.64 12.54 -11.13
N VAL A 19 -20.60 12.29 -12.44
CA VAL A 19 -20.30 13.32 -13.44
C VAL A 19 -21.46 14.32 -13.51
N ALA A 20 -22.70 13.85 -13.62
CA ALA A 20 -23.89 14.69 -13.58
C ALA A 20 -23.91 15.58 -12.33
N ALA A 21 -23.72 15.00 -11.13
CA ALA A 21 -23.67 15.69 -9.84
C ALA A 21 -22.63 16.83 -9.79
N ARG A 22 -21.43 16.62 -10.35
CA ARG A 22 -20.36 17.64 -10.38
C ARG A 22 -20.69 18.79 -11.33
N PHE A 23 -21.35 18.50 -12.45
CA PHE A 23 -21.82 19.52 -13.40
C PHE A 23 -23.02 20.32 -12.89
N PHE A 24 -23.91 19.71 -12.11
CA PHE A 24 -24.95 20.44 -11.39
C PHE A 24 -24.35 21.52 -10.49
N PHE A 25 -23.36 21.14 -9.69
CA PHE A 25 -22.65 22.07 -8.82
C PHE A 25 -21.94 23.17 -9.63
N PHE A 26 -21.27 22.79 -10.72
CA PHE A 26 -20.60 23.76 -11.59
C PHE A 26 -21.58 24.75 -12.25
N SER A 27 -22.71 24.28 -12.77
CA SER A 27 -23.72 25.13 -13.44
C SER A 27 -24.38 26.11 -12.48
N ILE A 28 -24.64 25.69 -11.24
CA ILE A 28 -25.17 26.55 -10.17
C ILE A 28 -24.13 27.62 -9.79
N LEU A 29 -22.87 27.21 -9.62
CA LEU A 29 -21.76 28.12 -9.28
C LEU A 29 -21.50 29.13 -10.39
N LEU A 30 -21.64 28.72 -11.65
CA LEU A 30 -21.50 29.54 -12.85
C LEU A 30 -22.58 30.62 -12.94
N VAL A 31 -23.84 30.28 -12.66
CA VAL A 31 -24.93 31.27 -12.61
C VAL A 31 -24.78 32.19 -11.39
N GLY A 32 -24.41 31.64 -10.24
CA GLY A 32 -24.18 32.43 -9.03
C GLY A 32 -23.05 33.45 -9.16
N SER A 33 -21.97 33.11 -9.88
CA SER A 33 -20.82 34.00 -10.07
C SER A 33 -21.16 35.26 -10.87
N THR A 34 -22.15 35.17 -11.79
CA THR A 34 -22.65 36.33 -12.55
C THR A 34 -23.32 37.42 -11.72
N ILE A 35 -23.72 37.10 -10.49
CA ILE A 35 -24.36 38.06 -9.59
C ILE A 35 -23.30 38.91 -8.86
N TYR A 36 -22.10 38.36 -8.64
CA TYR A 36 -21.10 38.95 -7.75
C TYR A 36 -19.83 39.44 -8.45
N LEU A 37 -19.49 38.92 -9.63
CA LEU A 37 -18.29 39.35 -10.37
C LEU A 37 -18.51 40.68 -11.09
N PRO A 38 -17.46 41.50 -11.28
CA PRO A 38 -17.51 42.68 -12.15
C PRO A 38 -17.57 42.25 -13.63
N HIS A 39 -18.49 42.83 -14.39
CA HIS A 39 -18.71 42.54 -15.81
C HIS A 39 -18.43 43.80 -16.64
N GLU A 40 -17.84 43.65 -17.83
CA GLU A 40 -17.66 44.78 -18.76
C GLU A 40 -19.00 45.34 -19.24
N VAL A 41 -20.01 44.47 -19.39
CA VAL A 41 -21.39 44.83 -19.69
C VAL A 41 -22.27 44.26 -18.59
N ALA A 42 -22.98 45.14 -17.87
CA ALA A 42 -23.91 44.71 -16.82
C ALA A 42 -25.02 43.84 -17.44
N PRO A 43 -25.20 42.58 -16.99
CA PRO A 43 -26.18 41.69 -17.58
C PRO A 43 -27.60 42.23 -17.34
N GLY A 44 -28.36 42.40 -18.42
CA GLY A 44 -29.74 42.88 -18.33
C GLY A 44 -30.64 41.91 -17.54
N ARG A 45 -31.67 42.44 -16.86
CA ARG A 45 -32.61 41.62 -16.05
C ARG A 45 -33.23 40.46 -16.84
N PHE A 46 -33.56 40.69 -18.12
CA PHE A 46 -34.09 39.65 -19.00
C PHE A 46 -33.06 38.55 -19.31
N GLY A 47 -31.78 38.90 -19.48
CA GLY A 47 -30.71 37.93 -19.73
C GLY A 47 -30.45 37.03 -18.52
N LEU A 48 -30.46 37.60 -17.32
CA LEU A 48 -30.34 36.83 -16.07
C LEU A 48 -31.54 35.90 -15.83
N ILE A 49 -32.76 36.36 -16.12
CA ILE A 49 -33.96 35.52 -16.04
C ILE A 49 -33.90 34.39 -17.07
N ALA A 50 -33.48 34.66 -18.31
CA ALA A 50 -33.32 33.63 -19.33
C ALA A 50 -32.25 32.60 -18.95
N LEU A 51 -31.11 33.05 -18.42
CA LEU A 51 -30.03 32.18 -17.97
C LEU A 51 -30.49 31.26 -16.82
N THR A 52 -31.11 31.84 -15.79
CA THR A 52 -31.63 31.07 -14.64
C THR A 52 -32.71 30.07 -15.05
N LEU A 53 -33.67 30.46 -15.90
CA LEU A 53 -34.69 29.55 -16.43
C LEU A 53 -34.08 28.42 -17.26
N PHE A 54 -33.08 28.73 -18.09
CA PHE A 54 -32.38 27.73 -18.89
C PHE A 54 -31.62 26.74 -18.01
N THR A 55 -30.92 27.21 -16.98
CA THR A 55 -30.24 26.34 -16.00
C THR A 55 -31.23 25.47 -15.24
N VAL A 56 -32.31 26.02 -14.71
CA VAL A 56 -33.35 25.24 -14.00
C VAL A 56 -33.99 24.21 -14.94
N GLY A 57 -34.32 24.61 -16.17
CA GLY A 57 -34.89 23.71 -17.18
C GLY A 57 -33.95 22.57 -17.55
N MET A 58 -32.65 22.86 -17.74
CA MET A 58 -31.62 21.84 -17.96
C MET A 58 -31.53 20.89 -16.76
N ILE A 59 -31.61 21.41 -15.54
CA ILE A 59 -31.51 20.60 -14.33
C ILE A 59 -32.67 19.62 -14.22
N VAL A 60 -33.89 20.13 -14.42
CA VAL A 60 -35.12 19.34 -14.42
C VAL A 60 -35.08 18.28 -15.52
N PHE A 61 -34.66 18.65 -16.73
CA PHE A 61 -34.53 17.73 -17.85
C PHE A 61 -33.52 16.61 -17.56
N LEU A 62 -32.35 16.92 -17.03
CA LEU A 62 -31.33 15.93 -16.66
C LEU A 62 -31.81 14.97 -15.57
N HIS A 63 -32.74 15.36 -14.69
CA HIS A 63 -33.26 14.48 -13.64
C HIS A 63 -34.47 13.66 -14.05
N LEU A 64 -35.37 14.22 -14.86
CA LEU A 64 -36.60 13.55 -15.27
C LEU A 64 -36.41 12.63 -16.47
N PHE A 65 -35.37 12.84 -17.27
CA PHE A 65 -35.14 12.04 -18.47
C PHE A 65 -34.66 10.62 -18.08
N PRO A 66 -35.28 9.55 -18.62
CA PRO A 66 -34.95 8.17 -18.24
C PRO A 66 -33.67 7.69 -18.94
N TRP A 67 -32.51 8.14 -18.47
CA TRP A 67 -31.19 7.84 -19.04
C TRP A 67 -30.87 6.35 -19.12
N ASP A 68 -31.44 5.54 -18.23
CA ASP A 68 -31.23 4.08 -18.21
C ASP A 68 -31.74 3.37 -19.47
N ARG A 69 -32.62 4.02 -20.25
CA ARG A 69 -33.20 3.45 -21.47
C ARG A 69 -32.41 3.77 -22.74
N PHE A 70 -31.42 4.66 -22.66
CA PHE A 70 -30.69 5.14 -23.83
C PHE A 70 -29.22 4.75 -23.75
N GLU A 71 -28.57 4.67 -24.92
CA GLU A 71 -27.13 4.44 -24.96
C GLU A 71 -26.41 5.57 -24.20
N PRO A 72 -25.36 5.25 -23.43
CA PRO A 72 -24.48 6.21 -22.76
C PRO A 72 -24.07 7.41 -23.64
N ARG A 73 -23.91 7.21 -24.95
CA ARG A 73 -23.51 8.24 -25.93
C ARG A 73 -24.53 9.36 -26.09
N VAL A 74 -25.81 9.04 -25.97
CA VAL A 74 -26.90 10.01 -26.08
C VAL A 74 -26.82 10.97 -24.91
N PHE A 75 -26.62 10.45 -23.69
CA PHE A 75 -26.39 11.27 -22.51
C PHE A 75 -25.21 12.22 -22.70
N THR A 76 -24.07 11.73 -23.20
CA THR A 76 -22.87 12.54 -23.36
C THR A 76 -23.01 13.64 -24.41
N LEU A 77 -23.69 13.34 -25.52
CA LEU A 77 -23.96 14.30 -26.59
C LEU A 77 -24.93 15.38 -26.10
N VAL A 78 -26.04 14.97 -25.48
CA VAL A 78 -27.05 15.89 -24.95
C VAL A 78 -26.43 16.78 -23.88
N HIS A 79 -25.65 16.19 -22.97
CA HIS A 79 -24.95 16.93 -21.92
C HIS A 79 -23.96 17.95 -22.50
N LEU A 80 -23.12 17.55 -23.46
CA LEU A 80 -22.19 18.45 -24.14
C LEU A 80 -22.92 19.64 -24.76
N LEU A 81 -23.97 19.39 -25.54
CA LEU A 81 -24.74 20.43 -26.21
C LEU A 81 -25.41 21.37 -25.20
N THR A 82 -26.00 20.84 -24.12
CA THR A 82 -26.62 21.66 -23.09
C THR A 82 -25.61 22.54 -22.35
N SER A 83 -24.43 22.00 -22.01
CA SER A 83 -23.36 22.73 -21.31
C SER A 83 -22.74 23.82 -22.21
N CYS A 84 -22.48 23.51 -23.49
CA CYS A 84 -22.02 24.50 -24.46
C CYS A 84 -23.06 25.61 -24.71
N SER A 85 -24.35 25.25 -24.76
CA SER A 85 -25.45 26.21 -24.95
C SER A 85 -25.61 27.12 -23.73
N LEU A 86 -25.54 26.57 -22.52
CA LEU A 86 -25.58 27.35 -21.27
C LEU A 86 -24.44 28.37 -21.23
N LEU A 87 -23.23 27.93 -21.56
CA LEU A 87 -22.06 28.80 -21.52
C LEU A 87 -22.06 29.84 -22.64
N SER A 88 -22.54 29.48 -23.83
CA SER A 88 -22.74 30.42 -24.94
C SER A 88 -23.78 31.49 -24.58
N LEU A 89 -24.89 31.11 -23.94
CA LEU A 89 -25.89 32.06 -23.43
C LEU A 89 -25.31 32.96 -22.34
N LEU A 90 -24.48 32.42 -21.45
CA LEU A 90 -23.79 33.21 -20.44
C LEU A 90 -22.88 34.26 -21.09
N VAL A 91 -22.05 33.85 -22.05
CA VAL A 91 -21.14 34.75 -22.78
C VAL A 91 -21.94 35.83 -23.53
N PHE A 92 -23.07 35.46 -24.15
CA PHE A 92 -23.97 36.42 -24.79
C PHE A 92 -24.48 37.49 -23.81
N VAL A 93 -24.99 37.08 -22.64
CA VAL A 93 -25.58 37.99 -21.64
C VAL A 93 -24.54 38.90 -20.96
N THR A 94 -23.27 38.50 -20.94
CA THR A 94 -22.20 39.15 -20.18
C THR A 94 -21.23 39.99 -21.02
N GLY A 95 -21.52 40.20 -22.31
CA GLY A 95 -20.71 41.07 -23.17
C GLY A 95 -20.18 40.44 -24.47
N GLY A 96 -20.67 39.26 -24.85
CA GLY A 96 -20.31 38.60 -26.11
C GLY A 96 -18.81 38.29 -26.19
N ALA A 97 -18.14 38.69 -27.27
CA ALA A 97 -16.71 38.43 -27.48
C ALA A 97 -15.77 39.08 -26.43
N ARG A 98 -16.28 40.00 -25.60
CA ARG A 98 -15.53 40.62 -24.49
C ARG A 98 -15.84 40.01 -23.12
N SER A 99 -16.66 38.96 -23.07
CA SER A 99 -17.01 38.30 -21.82
C SER A 99 -15.80 37.61 -21.18
N SER A 100 -15.60 37.82 -19.87
CA SER A 100 -14.55 37.12 -19.10
C SER A 100 -14.85 35.63 -18.82
N TYR A 101 -16.01 35.13 -19.23
CA TYR A 101 -16.43 33.74 -19.04
C TYR A 101 -16.06 32.82 -20.21
N ASP A 102 -15.43 33.35 -21.25
CA ASP A 102 -15.02 32.61 -22.44
C ASP A 102 -14.00 31.47 -22.14
N LEU A 103 -13.16 31.64 -21.11
CA LEU A 103 -12.22 30.61 -20.65
C LEU A 103 -12.90 29.38 -20.04
N LEU A 104 -14.15 29.48 -19.59
CA LEU A 104 -14.87 28.36 -18.97
C LEU A 104 -15.21 27.24 -19.96
N PHE A 105 -15.11 27.51 -21.27
CA PHE A 105 -15.25 26.49 -22.31
C PHE A 105 -14.16 25.40 -22.15
N PHE A 106 -12.99 25.75 -21.60
CA PHE A 106 -11.94 24.78 -21.30
C PHE A 106 -12.36 23.75 -20.23
N LEU A 107 -13.21 24.12 -19.28
CA LEU A 107 -13.62 23.20 -18.23
C LEU A 107 -14.46 22.05 -18.79
N ILE A 108 -15.27 22.31 -19.82
CA ILE A 108 -16.03 21.27 -20.53
C ILE A 108 -15.07 20.22 -21.11
N ILE A 109 -13.92 20.67 -21.63
CA ILE A 109 -12.86 19.80 -22.15
C ILE A 109 -12.20 19.00 -21.02
N LEU A 110 -11.90 19.62 -19.87
CA LEU A 110 -11.32 18.92 -18.70
C LEU A 110 -12.17 17.73 -18.25
N PHE A 111 -13.49 17.86 -18.29
CA PHE A 111 -14.41 16.77 -17.92
C PHE A 111 -14.50 15.64 -18.95
N SER A 112 -13.91 15.80 -20.14
CA SER A 112 -13.87 14.77 -21.18
C SER A 112 -12.81 13.68 -20.93
N TYR A 113 -12.08 13.71 -19.81
CA TYR A 113 -10.98 12.79 -19.52
C TYR A 113 -11.36 11.29 -19.54
N PHE A 114 -12.64 10.96 -19.40
CA PHE A 114 -13.12 9.58 -19.47
C PHE A 114 -13.20 9.00 -20.89
N TYR A 115 -13.07 9.84 -21.92
CA TYR A 115 -13.22 9.43 -23.32
C TYR A 115 -11.89 9.13 -24.00
N ASN A 116 -11.96 8.48 -25.16
CA ASN A 116 -10.78 8.24 -25.97
C ASN A 116 -10.31 9.53 -26.67
N LEU A 117 -9.03 9.56 -27.10
CA LEU A 117 -8.45 10.75 -27.75
C LEU A 117 -9.32 11.30 -28.90
N ARG A 118 -9.86 10.42 -29.76
CA ARG A 118 -10.73 10.82 -30.88
C ARG A 118 -12.03 11.49 -30.43
N GLU A 119 -12.62 10.97 -29.35
CA GLU A 119 -13.87 11.48 -28.77
C GLU A 119 -13.61 12.81 -28.05
N MET A 120 -12.52 12.91 -27.29
CA MET A 120 -12.09 14.17 -26.68
C MET A 120 -11.83 15.25 -27.73
N LEU A 121 -11.14 14.93 -28.84
CA LEU A 121 -10.91 15.86 -29.94
C LEU A 121 -12.23 16.30 -30.61
N SER A 122 -13.21 15.40 -30.71
CA SER A 122 -14.53 15.73 -31.24
C SER A 122 -15.29 16.67 -30.30
N ILE A 123 -15.24 16.43 -28.99
CA ILE A 123 -15.78 17.31 -27.95
C ILE A 123 -15.11 18.69 -28.04
N THR A 124 -13.78 18.75 -28.11
CA THR A 124 -13.02 20.00 -28.26
C THR A 124 -13.39 20.77 -29.52
N THR A 125 -13.70 20.08 -30.61
CA THR A 125 -14.16 20.70 -31.85
C THR A 125 -15.53 21.34 -31.67
N VAL A 126 -16.49 20.64 -31.05
CA VAL A 126 -17.82 21.19 -30.74
C VAL A 126 -17.71 22.38 -29.79
N VAL A 127 -16.92 22.27 -28.72
CA VAL A 127 -16.64 23.35 -27.77
C VAL A 127 -16.07 24.57 -28.49
N SER A 128 -15.12 24.37 -29.42
CA SER A 128 -14.52 25.46 -30.20
C SER A 128 -15.52 26.16 -31.11
N ILE A 129 -16.47 25.43 -31.71
CA ILE A 129 -17.54 26.03 -32.53
C ILE A 129 -18.41 26.96 -31.68
N PHE A 130 -18.83 26.52 -30.49
CA PHE A 130 -19.63 27.35 -29.59
C PHE A 130 -18.84 28.53 -29.00
N TYR A 131 -17.55 28.33 -28.73
CA TYR A 131 -16.64 29.39 -28.29
C TYR A 131 -16.52 30.53 -29.33
N LEU A 132 -16.57 30.20 -30.62
CA LEU A 132 -16.47 31.18 -31.71
C LEU A 132 -17.81 31.82 -32.11
N LEU A 133 -18.93 31.33 -31.58
CA LEU A 133 -20.27 31.84 -31.87
C LEU A 133 -20.45 33.35 -31.62
N PRO A 134 -19.81 33.97 -30.59
CA PRO A 134 -19.88 35.41 -30.38
C PRO A 134 -19.50 36.27 -31.58
N PHE A 135 -18.54 35.84 -32.40
CA PHE A 135 -18.10 36.59 -33.58
C PHE A 135 -19.18 36.75 -34.66
N ILE A 136 -20.28 35.98 -34.59
CA ILE A 136 -21.40 36.12 -35.53
C ILE A 136 -22.25 37.36 -35.20
N TYR A 137 -22.32 37.75 -33.93
CA TYR A 137 -23.23 38.80 -33.46
C TYR A 137 -22.55 39.96 -32.73
N SER A 138 -21.26 39.87 -32.41
CA SER A 138 -20.46 40.95 -31.81
C SER A 138 -19.58 41.65 -32.83
N ASP A 139 -19.23 42.91 -32.55
CA ASP A 139 -18.34 43.70 -33.42
C ASP A 139 -16.99 43.03 -33.67
N PHE A 140 -16.50 43.16 -34.91
CA PHE A 140 -15.25 42.54 -35.34
C PHE A 140 -14.05 43.39 -34.91
N GLU A 141 -13.29 42.89 -33.93
CA GLU A 141 -12.00 43.46 -33.53
C GLU A 141 -10.84 42.50 -33.83
N PRO A 142 -9.83 42.91 -34.62
CA PRO A 142 -8.71 42.03 -34.99
C PRO A 142 -7.96 41.41 -33.81
N ARG A 143 -7.87 42.14 -32.69
CA ARG A 143 -7.19 41.67 -31.46
C ARG A 143 -7.94 40.51 -30.80
N HIS A 144 -9.27 40.58 -30.75
CA HIS A 144 -10.09 39.52 -30.16
C HIS A 144 -10.07 38.25 -31.03
N VAL A 145 -10.10 38.41 -32.34
CA VAL A 145 -9.98 37.29 -33.29
C VAL A 145 -8.65 36.55 -33.12
N ALA A 146 -7.54 37.30 -33.00
CA ALA A 146 -6.21 36.71 -32.79
C ALA A 146 -6.12 35.96 -31.46
N LEU A 147 -6.65 36.52 -30.37
CA LEU A 147 -6.69 35.87 -29.06
C LEU A 147 -7.54 34.59 -29.09
N SER A 148 -8.74 34.64 -29.69
CA SER A 148 -9.60 33.47 -29.81
C SER A 148 -9.00 32.35 -30.65
N ALA A 149 -8.26 32.68 -31.73
CA ALA A 149 -7.53 31.68 -32.51
C ALA A 149 -6.45 30.96 -31.67
N VAL A 150 -5.71 31.72 -30.86
CA VAL A 150 -4.72 31.16 -29.92
C VAL A 150 -5.40 30.29 -28.85
N THR A 151 -6.52 30.73 -28.28
CA THR A 151 -7.29 29.97 -27.29
C THR A 151 -7.80 28.64 -27.85
N VAL A 152 -8.29 28.61 -29.09
CA VAL A 152 -8.69 27.37 -29.76
C VAL A 152 -7.50 26.41 -29.90
N LEU A 153 -6.31 26.90 -30.27
CA LEU A 153 -5.10 26.06 -30.29
C LEU A 153 -4.77 25.49 -28.90
N PHE A 154 -4.92 26.30 -27.84
CA PHE A 154 -4.75 25.84 -26.46
C PHE A 154 -5.76 24.79 -26.04
N PHE A 155 -7.00 24.84 -26.54
CA PHE A 155 -7.99 23.79 -26.29
C PHE A 155 -7.53 22.44 -26.85
N TYR A 156 -7.01 22.41 -28.08
CA TYR A 156 -6.47 21.19 -28.68
C TYR A 156 -5.20 20.70 -27.96
N LEU A 157 -4.26 21.59 -27.64
CA LEU A 157 -3.06 21.24 -26.88
C LEU A 157 -3.41 20.69 -25.50
N GLY A 158 -4.31 21.36 -24.78
CA GLY A 158 -4.80 20.93 -23.47
C GLY A 158 -5.51 19.57 -23.53
N THR A 159 -6.23 19.28 -24.62
CA THR A 159 -6.83 17.95 -24.85
C THR A 159 -5.77 16.86 -24.94
N TYR A 160 -4.68 17.09 -25.69
CA TYR A 160 -3.57 16.14 -25.82
C TYR A 160 -2.85 15.91 -24.48
N VAL A 161 -2.55 16.98 -23.74
CA VAL A 161 -1.91 16.89 -22.43
C VAL A 161 -2.81 16.12 -21.45
N LEU A 162 -4.10 16.47 -21.38
CA LEU A 162 -5.07 15.81 -20.52
C LEU A 162 -5.20 14.32 -20.83
N TYR A 163 -5.25 13.95 -22.12
CA TYR A 163 -5.26 12.56 -22.54
C TYR A 163 -3.98 11.83 -22.11
N GLY A 164 -2.81 12.45 -22.30
CA GLY A 164 -1.51 11.91 -21.90
C GLY A 164 -1.43 11.63 -20.39
N VAL A 165 -1.78 12.63 -19.57
CA VAL A 165 -1.80 12.52 -18.11
C VAL A 165 -2.77 11.43 -17.65
N THR A 166 -3.98 11.42 -18.20
CA THR A 166 -5.00 10.43 -17.83
C THR A 166 -4.54 9.01 -18.16
N ARG A 167 -3.97 8.80 -19.36
CA ARG A 167 -3.41 7.50 -19.76
C ARG A 167 -2.23 7.09 -18.90
N PHE A 168 -1.36 8.02 -18.53
CA PHE A 168 -0.23 7.75 -17.64
C PHE A 168 -0.70 7.28 -16.27
N VAL A 169 -1.66 7.99 -15.66
CA VAL A 169 -2.25 7.65 -14.36
C VAL A 169 -2.97 6.30 -14.41
N LEU A 170 -3.81 6.08 -15.43
CA LEU A 170 -4.53 4.81 -15.60
C LEU A 170 -3.59 3.62 -15.81
N LYS A 171 -2.52 3.79 -16.62
CA LYS A 171 -1.52 2.74 -16.84
C LYS A 171 -0.74 2.44 -15.56
N LYS A 172 -0.32 3.47 -14.82
CA LYS A 172 0.41 3.31 -13.56
C LYS A 172 -0.45 2.59 -12.51
N ASN A 173 -1.71 2.99 -12.35
CA ASN A 173 -2.64 2.35 -11.40
C ASN A 173 -2.92 0.89 -11.75
N ARG A 174 -3.14 0.58 -13.05
CA ARG A 174 -3.39 -0.80 -13.49
C ARG A 174 -2.19 -1.71 -13.25
N VAL A 175 -0.98 -1.25 -13.56
CA VAL A 175 0.26 -2.02 -13.32
C VAL A 175 0.46 -2.24 -11.82
N LEU A 176 0.22 -1.23 -10.98
CA LEU A 176 0.27 -1.37 -9.52
C LEU A 176 -0.78 -2.37 -8.99
N GLN A 177 -1.98 -2.37 -9.56
CA GLN A 177 -3.07 -3.24 -9.13
C GLN A 177 -2.89 -4.69 -9.61
N GLU A 178 -2.41 -4.90 -10.84
CA GLU A 178 -1.99 -6.21 -11.35
C GLU A 178 -0.82 -6.76 -10.52
N LEU A 179 0.16 -5.92 -10.16
CA LEU A 179 1.28 -6.32 -9.29
C LEU A 179 0.80 -6.67 -7.88
N ASN A 180 -0.09 -5.87 -7.27
CA ASN A 180 -0.67 -6.17 -5.95
C ASN A 180 -1.52 -7.45 -5.96
N THR A 181 -2.28 -7.69 -7.03
CA THR A 181 -3.09 -8.91 -7.15
C THR A 181 -2.20 -10.14 -7.32
N GLN A 182 -1.17 -10.06 -8.18
CA GLN A 182 -0.18 -11.14 -8.30
C GLN A 182 0.57 -11.40 -6.99
N LEU A 183 0.95 -10.36 -6.24
CA LEU A 183 1.56 -10.52 -4.93
C LEU A 183 0.60 -11.15 -3.93
N SER A 184 -0.68 -10.79 -3.95
CA SER A 184 -1.72 -11.36 -3.07
C SER A 184 -2.04 -12.81 -3.40
N ASP A 185 -2.16 -13.16 -4.68
CA ASP A 185 -2.42 -14.53 -5.13
C ASP A 185 -1.21 -15.43 -4.81
N LEU A 186 0.00 -14.91 -5.04
CA LEU A 186 1.23 -15.61 -4.66
C LEU A 186 1.34 -15.74 -3.15
N TYR A 187 0.91 -14.73 -2.37
CA TYR A 187 0.81 -14.75 -0.91
C TYR A 187 -0.24 -15.74 -0.38
N GLU A 188 -1.39 -15.90 -1.03
CA GLU A 188 -2.43 -16.84 -0.61
C GLU A 188 -2.02 -18.30 -0.89
N VAL A 189 -1.44 -18.55 -2.07
CA VAL A 189 -0.89 -19.85 -2.44
C VAL A 189 0.30 -20.22 -1.54
N THR A 190 1.23 -19.29 -1.31
CA THR A 190 2.38 -19.56 -0.43
C THR A 190 2.01 -19.59 1.05
N SER A 191 1.06 -18.79 1.55
CA SER A 191 0.66 -18.85 2.97
C SER A 191 -0.12 -20.12 3.30
N THR A 192 -0.86 -20.69 2.35
CA THR A 192 -1.51 -21.98 2.54
C THR A 192 -0.49 -23.13 2.48
N LEU A 193 0.53 -23.03 1.63
CA LEU A 193 1.65 -23.97 1.59
C LEU A 193 2.58 -23.85 2.81
N LEU A 194 2.81 -22.64 3.33
CA LEU A 194 3.79 -22.36 4.40
C LEU A 194 3.19 -22.40 5.81
N LYS A 195 1.86 -22.33 5.97
CA LYS A 195 1.19 -22.49 7.29
C LYS A 195 1.41 -23.87 7.89
N ASP A 196 1.66 -24.88 7.05
CA ASP A 196 1.88 -26.27 7.47
C ASP A 196 3.36 -26.69 7.43
N MET A 197 4.28 -25.82 7.03
CA MET A 197 5.70 -26.16 6.87
C MET A 197 6.53 -25.67 8.05
N GLU A 198 6.80 -26.57 9.02
CA GLU A 198 7.95 -26.41 9.91
C GLU A 198 9.25 -26.39 9.09
N LYS A 199 10.31 -25.78 9.64
CA LYS A 199 11.63 -25.62 8.99
C LYS A 199 12.15 -26.92 8.36
N ASP A 200 11.81 -28.06 8.94
CA ASP A 200 12.24 -29.38 8.51
C ASP A 200 11.43 -29.91 7.30
N ALA A 201 10.16 -29.52 7.14
CA ALA A 201 9.27 -29.97 6.06
C ALA A 201 9.66 -29.38 4.68
N LEU A 202 10.20 -28.15 4.64
CA LEU A 202 10.74 -27.56 3.40
C LEU A 202 12.02 -28.27 2.97
N LEU A 203 12.90 -28.57 3.92
CA LEU A 203 14.13 -29.31 3.66
C LEU A 203 13.80 -30.75 3.21
N GLU A 204 12.74 -31.34 3.75
CA GLU A 204 12.22 -32.66 3.35
C GLU A 204 11.63 -32.65 1.94
N SER A 205 10.78 -31.67 1.61
CA SER A 205 10.23 -31.54 0.24
C SER A 205 11.33 -31.23 -0.80
N LEU A 206 12.29 -30.37 -0.46
CA LEU A 206 13.46 -30.12 -1.31
C LEU A 206 14.31 -31.40 -1.45
N SER A 207 14.46 -32.17 -0.37
CA SER A 207 15.17 -33.45 -0.38
C SER A 207 14.51 -34.47 -1.30
N GLU A 208 13.18 -34.61 -1.25
CA GLU A 208 12.42 -35.47 -2.15
C GLU A 208 12.57 -35.05 -3.61
N SER A 209 12.42 -33.75 -3.91
CA SER A 209 12.58 -33.25 -5.28
C SER A 209 14.01 -33.45 -5.81
N LEU A 210 15.03 -33.25 -4.97
CA LEU A 210 16.44 -33.47 -5.33
C LEU A 210 16.75 -34.92 -5.68
N LYS A 211 16.04 -35.87 -5.06
CA LYS A 211 16.27 -37.31 -5.20
C LYS A 211 15.93 -37.84 -6.60
N ASP A 212 14.90 -37.29 -7.22
CA ASP A 212 14.31 -37.84 -8.45
C ASP A 212 14.85 -37.18 -9.73
N HIS A 213 15.55 -36.06 -9.62
CA HIS A 213 15.91 -35.22 -10.77
C HIS A 213 17.35 -35.34 -11.26
N LEU A 214 18.31 -35.78 -10.42
CA LEU A 214 19.68 -36.07 -10.88
C LEU A 214 20.06 -37.51 -10.58
N PRO A 215 20.56 -38.30 -11.55
CA PRO A 215 20.92 -39.70 -11.35
C PRO A 215 22.26 -39.86 -10.61
N SER A 216 22.45 -39.20 -9.47
CA SER A 216 23.59 -39.38 -8.57
C SER A 216 23.30 -40.40 -7.47
N THR A 217 24.31 -40.83 -6.71
CA THR A 217 24.14 -41.78 -5.59
C THR A 217 23.62 -41.08 -4.33
N TYR A 218 24.05 -39.85 -4.10
CA TYR A 218 23.52 -38.98 -3.05
C TYR A 218 23.65 -37.50 -3.43
N CYS A 219 22.94 -36.66 -2.68
CA CYS A 219 23.01 -35.20 -2.75
C CYS A 219 23.17 -34.64 -1.32
N MET A 220 23.90 -33.54 -1.17
CA MET A 220 24.03 -32.83 0.10
C MET A 220 23.91 -31.32 -0.15
N VAL A 221 23.18 -30.62 0.71
CA VAL A 221 23.07 -29.16 0.66
C VAL A 221 23.72 -28.56 1.90
N MET A 222 24.68 -27.67 1.67
CA MET A 222 25.35 -26.89 2.71
C MET A 222 24.99 -25.42 2.55
N LEU A 223 24.49 -24.79 3.62
CA LEU A 223 24.09 -23.37 3.61
C LEU A 223 24.95 -22.58 4.60
N PHE A 224 25.16 -21.31 4.32
CA PHE A 224 25.80 -20.40 5.27
C PHE A 224 24.94 -20.21 6.53
N ASP A 225 25.58 -20.18 7.70
CA ASP A 225 25.00 -19.71 8.95
C ASP A 225 25.23 -18.21 9.16
N ASP A 226 24.67 -17.66 10.23
CA ASP A 226 24.79 -16.24 10.59
C ASP A 226 26.24 -15.79 10.88
N LYS A 227 27.16 -16.75 11.09
CA LYS A 227 28.58 -16.53 11.33
C LYS A 227 29.42 -16.78 10.06
N ALA A 228 28.77 -16.89 8.90
CA ALA A 228 29.37 -17.19 7.60
C ALA A 228 30.08 -18.55 7.51
N ASN A 229 29.72 -19.52 8.34
CA ASN A 229 30.19 -20.90 8.21
C ASN A 229 29.23 -21.75 7.37
N LEU A 230 29.76 -22.74 6.66
CA LEU A 230 28.94 -23.69 5.92
C LEU A 230 28.44 -24.78 6.84
N THR A 231 27.12 -24.90 6.96
CA THR A 231 26.47 -25.96 7.73
C THR A 231 25.78 -26.94 6.80
N THR A 232 25.98 -28.24 7.00
CA THR A 232 25.23 -29.28 6.29
C THR A 232 23.78 -29.26 6.76
N ARG A 233 22.85 -28.86 5.88
CA ARG A 233 21.42 -28.74 6.19
C ARG A 233 20.59 -29.90 5.65
N ILE A 234 20.98 -30.45 4.51
CA ILE A 234 20.27 -31.55 3.86
C ILE A 234 21.27 -32.60 3.44
N ALA A 235 20.96 -33.87 3.65
CA ALA A 235 21.67 -34.98 3.02
C ALA A 235 20.67 -36.02 2.52
N CYS A 236 20.59 -36.17 1.19
CA CYS A 236 19.65 -37.02 0.49
C CYS A 236 20.36 -38.28 -0.03
N PRO A 237 20.21 -39.45 0.62
CA PRO A 237 20.52 -40.72 0.00
C PRO A 237 19.57 -40.96 -1.19
N VAL A 238 20.09 -40.95 -2.43
CA VAL A 238 19.31 -41.41 -3.60
C VAL A 238 19.25 -42.94 -3.61
N ARG A 239 20.23 -43.60 -2.98
CA ARG A 239 20.30 -45.05 -2.71
C ARG A 239 20.73 -45.33 -1.28
N THR A 240 20.61 -46.59 -0.81
CA THR A 240 21.03 -47.01 0.53
C THR A 240 22.48 -46.63 0.79
N LEU A 241 22.71 -45.66 1.68
CA LEU A 241 24.05 -45.24 2.08
C LEU A 241 24.62 -46.22 3.10
N THR A 242 25.93 -46.46 3.00
CA THR A 242 26.72 -47.21 4.01
C THR A 242 27.35 -46.29 5.06
N TRP A 243 27.00 -45.00 5.03
CA TRP A 243 27.58 -43.93 5.82
C TRP A 243 26.49 -42.96 6.28
N GLU A 244 26.64 -42.43 7.49
CA GLU A 244 25.74 -41.42 8.06
C GLU A 244 26.25 -40.01 7.75
N PRO A 245 25.51 -39.23 6.93
CA PRO A 245 25.85 -37.85 6.72
C PRO A 245 25.67 -37.03 8.00
N ALA A 246 26.74 -36.33 8.38
CA ALA A 246 26.79 -35.54 9.60
C ALA A 246 25.98 -34.24 9.50
N ILE A 247 24.65 -34.35 9.39
CA ILE A 247 23.70 -33.24 9.34
C ILE A 247 23.91 -32.33 10.56
N GLY A 248 23.94 -31.02 10.33
CA GLY A 248 24.20 -30.01 11.36
C GLY A 248 25.68 -29.73 11.64
N SER A 249 26.61 -30.47 11.02
CA SER A 249 28.04 -30.18 11.14
C SER A 249 28.39 -28.84 10.49
N VAL A 250 29.23 -28.06 11.18
CA VAL A 250 29.62 -26.70 10.81
C VAL A 250 31.08 -26.70 10.36
N TYR A 251 31.34 -26.08 9.21
CA TYR A 251 32.67 -26.00 8.61
C TYR A 251 33.00 -24.54 8.32
N ALA A 252 34.19 -24.12 8.76
CA ALA A 252 34.73 -22.83 8.37
C ALA A 252 34.95 -22.81 6.85
N PRO A 253 34.62 -21.73 6.13
CA PRO A 253 34.78 -21.68 4.66
C PRO A 253 36.25 -21.88 4.24
N ASP A 254 37.19 -21.39 5.06
CA ASP A 254 38.63 -21.53 4.82
C ASP A 254 39.14 -22.97 4.94
N ALA A 255 38.40 -23.86 5.60
CA ALA A 255 38.76 -25.27 5.73
C ALA A 255 38.41 -26.11 4.48
N LEU A 256 37.62 -25.56 3.55
CA LEU A 256 37.10 -26.27 2.37
C LEU A 256 37.51 -25.53 1.08
N ALA A 257 38.79 -25.58 0.73
CA ALA A 257 39.36 -24.82 -0.39
C ALA A 257 38.67 -25.11 -1.74
N GLY A 258 38.31 -26.36 -2.02
CA GLY A 258 37.60 -26.75 -3.24
C GLY A 258 36.18 -26.19 -3.32
N ILE A 259 35.47 -26.08 -2.19
CA ILE A 259 34.15 -25.44 -2.15
C ILE A 259 34.29 -23.92 -2.27
N ARG A 260 35.29 -23.33 -1.62
CA ARG A 260 35.61 -21.91 -1.72
C ARG A 260 35.86 -21.50 -3.18
N GLU A 261 36.66 -22.28 -3.91
CA GLU A 261 36.93 -22.01 -5.33
C GLU A 261 35.63 -21.99 -6.16
N VAL A 262 34.70 -22.92 -5.92
CA VAL A 262 33.38 -22.95 -6.59
C VAL A 262 32.55 -21.70 -6.27
N LEU A 263 32.59 -21.26 -5.01
CA LEU A 263 31.89 -20.07 -4.57
C LEU A 263 32.49 -18.78 -5.16
N GLU A 264 33.81 -18.69 -5.27
CA GLU A 264 34.53 -17.54 -5.84
C GLU A 264 34.36 -17.46 -7.37
N THR A 265 34.56 -18.58 -8.06
CA THR A 265 34.39 -18.67 -9.53
C THR A 265 32.94 -18.59 -9.97
N ARG A 266 32.00 -18.91 -9.06
CA ARG A 266 30.55 -18.97 -9.30
C ARG A 266 30.15 -19.95 -10.41
N GLN A 267 31.00 -20.94 -10.66
CA GLN A 267 30.78 -21.98 -11.67
C GLN A 267 30.74 -23.35 -11.00
N PRO A 268 29.92 -24.29 -11.51
CA PRO A 268 29.95 -25.66 -11.02
C PRO A 268 31.30 -26.30 -11.32
N LYS A 269 31.79 -27.14 -10.42
CA LYS A 269 33.05 -27.87 -10.59
C LYS A 269 32.85 -29.36 -10.38
N VAL A 270 33.48 -30.15 -11.24
CA VAL A 270 33.47 -31.61 -11.19
C VAL A 270 34.87 -32.09 -10.81
N TRP A 271 34.95 -32.98 -9.84
CA TRP A 271 36.17 -33.71 -9.50
C TRP A 271 35.97 -35.21 -9.77
N ARG A 272 36.96 -35.82 -10.38
CA ARG A 272 37.13 -37.28 -10.46
C ARG A 272 38.08 -37.69 -9.36
N LEU A 273 37.56 -38.22 -8.26
CA LEU A 273 38.32 -38.49 -7.03
C LEU A 273 39.33 -39.64 -7.17
N GLU A 274 39.31 -40.36 -8.30
CA GLU A 274 40.34 -41.34 -8.66
C GLU A 274 41.61 -40.68 -9.24
N THR A 275 41.49 -39.48 -9.83
CA THR A 275 42.60 -38.76 -10.49
C THR A 275 42.91 -37.40 -9.85
N ASP A 276 41.90 -36.74 -9.32
CA ASP A 276 41.96 -35.36 -8.85
C ASP A 276 42.12 -35.34 -7.33
N GLU A 277 43.05 -34.53 -6.84
CA GLU A 277 43.19 -34.28 -5.42
C GLU A 277 42.09 -33.33 -4.92
N VAL A 278 41.56 -33.65 -3.74
CA VAL A 278 40.53 -32.87 -3.06
C VAL A 278 40.94 -32.73 -1.59
N ASP A 279 40.59 -31.60 -0.97
CA ASP A 279 40.94 -31.30 0.42
C ASP A 279 40.55 -32.44 1.37
N GLN A 280 41.41 -32.69 2.37
CA GLN A 280 41.16 -33.73 3.37
C GLN A 280 39.85 -33.52 4.13
N GLU A 281 39.49 -32.28 4.43
CA GLU A 281 38.23 -31.96 5.10
C GLU A 281 37.02 -32.28 4.21
N LEU A 282 37.05 -31.89 2.93
CA LEU A 282 35.98 -32.24 1.99
C LEU A 282 35.88 -33.78 1.81
N ARG A 283 37.00 -34.50 1.82
CA ARG A 283 37.02 -35.97 1.74
C ARG A 283 36.42 -36.65 2.98
N LYS A 284 36.43 -36.00 4.15
CA LYS A 284 35.75 -36.48 5.37
C LYS A 284 34.23 -36.27 5.33
N ILE A 285 33.77 -35.25 4.59
CA ILE A 285 32.35 -34.90 4.44
C ILE A 285 31.64 -35.85 3.47
N ILE A 286 32.33 -36.37 2.47
CA ILE A 286 31.74 -37.25 1.44
C ILE A 286 31.96 -38.73 1.74
N SER A 287 31.12 -39.60 1.17
CA SER A 287 31.31 -41.06 1.29
C SER A 287 32.70 -41.48 0.80
N ARG A 288 33.35 -42.41 1.51
CA ARG A 288 34.66 -42.98 1.11
C ARG A 288 34.62 -43.65 -0.27
N HIS A 289 33.45 -44.14 -0.68
CA HIS A 289 33.23 -44.79 -1.97
C HIS A 289 32.90 -43.80 -3.10
N THR A 290 32.78 -42.50 -2.81
CA THR A 290 32.57 -41.47 -3.83
C THR A 290 33.74 -41.46 -4.78
N ARG A 291 33.47 -41.65 -6.07
CA ARG A 291 34.43 -41.62 -7.17
C ARG A 291 34.35 -40.33 -7.97
N SER A 292 33.19 -39.70 -8.01
CA SER A 292 32.99 -38.42 -8.71
C SER A 292 32.11 -37.50 -7.90
N LEU A 293 32.48 -36.22 -7.89
CA LEU A 293 31.80 -35.18 -7.12
C LEU A 293 31.53 -33.99 -8.01
N LEU A 294 30.27 -33.57 -8.08
CA LEU A 294 29.86 -32.31 -8.69
C LEU A 294 29.41 -31.36 -7.59
N VAL A 295 30.02 -30.17 -7.51
CA VAL A 295 29.62 -29.11 -6.59
C VAL A 295 29.05 -27.94 -7.37
N VAL A 296 27.87 -27.49 -6.96
CA VAL A 296 27.12 -26.40 -7.60
C VAL A 296 26.87 -25.30 -6.57
N PRO A 297 27.18 -24.03 -6.88
CA PRO A 297 26.91 -22.92 -5.96
C PRO A 297 25.42 -22.56 -5.94
N ILE A 298 24.87 -22.33 -4.75
CA ILE A 298 23.53 -21.77 -4.54
C ILE A 298 23.67 -20.25 -4.38
N ARG A 299 22.94 -19.52 -5.22
CA ARG A 299 23.03 -18.05 -5.26
C ARG A 299 21.65 -17.41 -5.27
N ILE A 300 21.48 -16.41 -4.43
CA ILE A 300 20.32 -15.51 -4.46
C ILE A 300 20.85 -14.15 -4.89
N ALA A 301 20.36 -13.67 -6.03
CA ALA A 301 20.87 -12.47 -6.70
C ALA A 301 22.40 -12.51 -6.90
N ALA A 302 23.15 -11.62 -6.22
CA ALA A 302 24.60 -11.54 -6.32
C ALA A 302 25.34 -12.33 -5.23
N GLU A 303 24.63 -12.82 -4.22
CA GLU A 303 25.21 -13.38 -3.00
C GLU A 303 25.27 -14.91 -3.05
N ASN A 304 26.32 -15.46 -2.43
CA ASN A 304 26.49 -16.89 -2.26
C ASN A 304 25.78 -17.31 -0.98
N VAL A 305 24.86 -18.26 -1.11
CA VAL A 305 23.98 -18.71 -0.02
C VAL A 305 24.42 -20.09 0.49
N GLY A 306 25.11 -20.85 -0.35
CA GLY A 306 25.61 -22.16 -0.02
C GLY A 306 26.07 -22.93 -1.25
N VAL A 307 26.14 -24.25 -1.12
CA VAL A 307 26.48 -25.18 -2.19
C VAL A 307 25.64 -26.44 -2.13
N ILE A 308 25.47 -27.08 -3.28
CA ILE A 308 24.93 -28.44 -3.43
C ILE A 308 26.07 -29.34 -3.89
N LEU A 309 26.21 -30.49 -3.24
CA LEU A 309 27.15 -31.54 -3.59
C LEU A 309 26.38 -32.74 -4.12
N PHE A 310 26.73 -33.21 -5.31
CA PHE A 310 26.22 -34.44 -5.90
C PHE A 310 27.36 -35.46 -5.94
N GLY A 311 27.22 -36.53 -5.16
CA GLY A 311 28.21 -37.60 -5.08
C GLY A 311 27.78 -38.83 -5.87
N GLU A 312 28.72 -39.38 -6.64
CA GLU A 312 28.55 -40.61 -7.40
C GLU A 312 29.60 -41.65 -7.02
N GLU A 313 29.14 -42.86 -6.70
CA GLU A 313 30.00 -43.98 -6.29
C GLU A 313 30.29 -44.97 -7.44
N ARG A 314 29.50 -44.93 -8.52
CA ARG A 314 29.75 -45.70 -9.75
C ARG A 314 30.95 -45.15 -10.52
N GLN A 315 31.56 -46.01 -11.32
CA GLN A 315 32.66 -45.66 -12.22
C GLN A 315 32.25 -44.55 -13.20
N TRP A 316 33.21 -43.67 -13.51
CA TRP A 316 33.01 -42.52 -14.40
C TRP A 316 32.48 -42.95 -15.77
N GLU A 317 32.97 -44.06 -16.32
CA GLU A 317 32.55 -44.59 -17.63
C GLU A 317 31.05 -44.95 -17.65
N ARG A 318 30.48 -45.31 -16.50
CA ARG A 318 29.08 -45.72 -16.37
C ARG A 318 28.14 -44.56 -16.06
N ALA A 319 28.62 -43.55 -15.34
CA ALA A 319 27.81 -42.41 -14.90
C ALA A 319 28.63 -41.12 -14.87
N PRO A 320 29.08 -40.60 -16.03
CA PRO A 320 29.89 -39.39 -16.08
C PRO A 320 29.01 -38.14 -15.92
N PHE A 321 29.48 -37.17 -15.14
CA PHE A 321 28.89 -35.83 -15.12
C PHE A 321 29.17 -35.09 -16.44
N ASN A 322 28.30 -35.32 -17.42
CA ASN A 322 28.36 -34.66 -18.72
C ASN A 322 27.75 -33.25 -18.65
N ASN A 323 27.88 -32.47 -19.73
CA ASN A 323 27.36 -31.10 -19.77
C ASN A 323 25.85 -31.02 -19.49
N GLU A 324 25.05 -31.99 -19.96
CA GLU A 324 23.61 -32.01 -19.72
C GLU A 324 23.28 -32.18 -18.23
N GLN A 325 23.97 -33.11 -17.56
CA GLN A 325 23.82 -33.34 -16.12
C GLN A 325 24.29 -32.14 -15.30
N ILE A 326 25.38 -31.47 -15.71
CA ILE A 326 25.86 -30.26 -15.05
C ILE A 326 24.81 -29.13 -15.20
N GLN A 327 24.26 -28.94 -16.41
CA GLN A 327 23.21 -27.93 -16.63
C GLN A 327 21.95 -28.23 -15.82
N LEU A 328 21.56 -29.49 -15.72
CA LEU A 328 20.44 -29.93 -14.89
C LEU A 328 20.70 -29.66 -13.41
N ALA A 329 21.89 -29.99 -12.90
CA ALA A 329 22.28 -29.71 -11.52
C ALA A 329 22.31 -28.20 -11.22
N VAL A 330 22.75 -27.37 -12.17
CA VAL A 330 22.67 -25.90 -12.06
C VAL A 330 21.22 -25.41 -12.03
N ALA A 331 20.34 -25.97 -12.88
CA ALA A 331 18.92 -25.63 -12.88
C ALA A 331 18.24 -25.99 -11.55
N ILE A 332 18.55 -27.17 -11.01
CA ILE A 332 18.14 -27.61 -9.68
C ILE A 332 18.65 -26.64 -8.61
N GLY A 333 19.94 -26.27 -8.64
CA GLY A 333 20.51 -25.31 -7.70
C GLY A 333 19.81 -23.95 -7.71
N ARG A 334 19.35 -23.49 -8.88
CA ARG A 334 18.53 -22.28 -9.01
C ARG A 334 17.16 -22.43 -8.35
N GLN A 335 16.49 -23.57 -8.51
CA GLN A 335 15.21 -23.82 -7.86
C GLN A 335 15.34 -23.89 -6.34
N VAL A 336 16.37 -24.57 -5.84
CA VAL A 336 16.70 -24.60 -4.40
C VAL A 336 16.95 -23.19 -3.87
N ALA A 337 17.67 -22.35 -4.62
CA ALA A 337 17.89 -20.94 -4.25
C ALA A 337 16.58 -20.14 -4.13
N VAL A 338 15.62 -20.35 -5.04
CA VAL A 338 14.31 -19.68 -4.97
C VAL A 338 13.54 -20.11 -3.74
N GLY A 339 13.52 -21.41 -3.42
CA GLY A 339 12.87 -21.94 -2.21
C GLY A 339 13.46 -21.34 -0.92
N ILE A 340 14.80 -21.29 -0.83
CA ILE A 340 15.49 -20.68 0.32
C ILE A 340 15.17 -19.18 0.43
N ASN A 341 15.18 -18.45 -0.69
CA ASN A 341 14.86 -17.02 -0.68
C ASN A 341 13.42 -16.74 -0.21
N MET A 342 12.48 -17.56 -0.68
CA MET A 342 11.08 -17.47 -0.29
C MET A 342 10.92 -17.69 1.23
N TRP A 343 11.61 -18.70 1.77
CA TRP A 343 11.60 -18.97 3.20
C TRP A 343 12.15 -17.81 4.05
N TRP A 344 13.31 -17.26 3.70
CA TRP A 344 13.85 -16.07 4.40
C TRP A 344 12.91 -14.87 4.35
N CYS A 345 12.23 -14.67 3.21
CA CYS A 345 11.26 -13.59 3.06
C CYS A 345 10.05 -13.80 3.99
N TYR A 346 9.58 -15.04 4.10
CA TYR A 346 8.50 -15.41 4.99
C TYR A 346 8.85 -15.22 6.47
N GLU A 347 10.04 -15.66 6.91
CA GLU A 347 10.48 -15.47 8.30
C GLU A 347 10.52 -13.99 8.69
N ARG A 348 11.09 -13.14 7.83
CA ARG A 348 11.13 -11.69 8.03
C ARG A 348 9.73 -11.09 8.12
N LEU A 349 8.79 -11.60 7.33
CA LEU A 349 7.40 -11.14 7.37
C LEU A 349 6.71 -11.51 8.68
N VAL A 350 6.87 -12.76 9.15
CA VAL A 350 6.30 -13.24 10.41
C VAL A 350 6.87 -12.46 11.60
N GLU A 351 8.17 -12.17 11.59
CA GLU A 351 8.80 -11.37 12.64
C GLU A 351 8.29 -9.92 12.62
N ALA A 352 8.17 -9.31 11.44
CA ALA A 352 7.62 -7.95 11.30
C ALA A 352 6.17 -7.87 11.80
N ASP A 353 5.33 -8.86 11.49
CA ASP A 353 3.94 -8.92 11.98
C ASP A 353 3.88 -9.00 13.51
N ARG A 354 4.68 -9.89 14.13
CA ARG A 354 4.78 -9.98 15.59
C ARG A 354 5.20 -8.66 16.23
N ASN A 355 6.19 -7.98 15.64
CA ASN A 355 6.67 -6.70 16.15
C ASN A 355 5.58 -5.61 16.06
N ILE A 356 4.80 -5.60 14.98
CA ILE A 356 3.66 -4.70 14.82
C ILE A 356 2.59 -4.97 15.89
N GLN A 357 2.22 -6.24 16.11
CA GLN A 357 1.21 -6.60 17.12
C GLN A 357 1.64 -6.17 18.53
N VAL A 358 2.89 -6.44 18.91
CA VAL A 358 3.44 -6.03 20.21
C VAL A 358 3.44 -4.50 20.37
N SER A 359 3.78 -3.76 19.31
CA SER A 359 3.76 -2.30 19.32
C SER A 359 2.34 -1.74 19.47
N HIS A 360 1.39 -2.30 18.72
CA HIS A 360 -0.01 -1.91 18.78
C HIS A 360 -0.62 -2.11 20.18
N ASP A 361 -0.34 -3.25 20.82
CA ASP A 361 -0.79 -3.53 22.18
C ASP A 361 -0.20 -2.56 23.21
N ARG A 362 1.05 -2.14 23.01
CA ARG A 362 1.68 -1.11 23.86
C ARG A 362 1.00 0.24 23.69
N VAL A 363 0.68 0.64 22.47
CA VAL A 363 -0.03 1.89 22.17
C VAL A 363 -1.43 1.89 22.79
N ILE A 364 -2.21 0.82 22.62
CA ILE A 364 -3.56 0.70 23.22
C ILE A 364 -3.48 0.81 24.75
N LYS A 365 -2.50 0.15 25.38
CA LYS A 365 -2.33 0.23 26.84
C LYS A 365 -1.97 1.65 27.27
N ALA A 366 -1.09 2.34 26.54
CA ALA A 366 -0.71 3.71 26.82
C ALA A 366 -1.91 4.67 26.69
N GLU A 367 -2.72 4.52 25.64
CA GLU A 367 -3.92 5.33 25.41
C GLU A 367 -4.96 5.13 26.51
N ARG A 368 -5.22 3.87 26.91
CA ARG A 368 -6.12 3.55 28.03
C ARG A 368 -5.64 4.16 29.35
N LEU A 369 -4.33 4.09 29.63
CA LEU A 369 -3.75 4.70 30.83
C LEU A 369 -3.82 6.22 30.80
N ALA A 370 -3.61 6.84 29.64
CA ALA A 370 -3.74 8.29 29.45
C ALA A 370 -5.18 8.77 29.67
N ALA A 371 -6.15 8.10 29.04
CA ALA A 371 -7.58 8.39 29.20
C ALA A 371 -8.04 8.20 30.66
N LEU A 372 -7.65 7.08 31.30
CA LEU A 372 -7.90 6.88 32.71
C LEU A 372 -7.26 7.98 33.57
N GLY A 373 -6.06 8.43 33.21
CA GLY A 373 -5.35 9.50 33.89
C GLY A 373 -5.98 10.89 33.75
N GLU A 374 -6.73 11.14 32.67
CA GLU A 374 -7.54 12.35 32.48
C GLU A 374 -8.83 12.28 33.31
N VAL A 375 -9.53 11.14 33.25
CA VAL A 375 -10.76 10.91 34.02
C VAL A 375 -10.48 10.98 35.53
N THR A 376 -9.44 10.33 36.03
CA THR A 376 -9.10 10.37 37.47
C THR A 376 -8.81 11.79 37.95
N ARG A 377 -8.10 12.62 37.16
CA ARG A 377 -7.83 14.03 37.51
C ARG A 377 -9.10 14.86 37.55
N ALA A 378 -10.03 14.64 36.63
CA ALA A 378 -11.34 15.30 36.64
C ALA A 378 -12.13 14.89 37.90
N VAL A 379 -12.16 13.60 38.22
CA VAL A 379 -12.83 13.06 39.41
C VAL A 379 -12.22 13.61 40.70
N GLU A 380 -10.90 13.73 40.80
CA GLU A 380 -10.23 14.34 41.95
C GLU A 380 -10.71 15.78 42.19
N HIS A 381 -10.73 16.61 41.15
CA HIS A 381 -11.16 18.00 41.28
C HIS A 381 -12.64 18.10 41.62
N GLU A 382 -13.50 17.33 40.96
CA GLU A 382 -14.95 17.42 41.17
C GLU A 382 -15.44 16.80 42.47
N ILE A 383 -14.79 15.75 43.00
CA ILE A 383 -15.17 15.15 44.29
C ILE A 383 -14.55 15.90 45.46
N ASN A 384 -13.29 16.36 45.37
CA ASN A 384 -12.67 17.08 46.49
C ASN A 384 -13.41 18.39 46.82
N ASN A 385 -14.05 19.03 45.84
CA ASN A 385 -14.82 20.26 46.03
C ASN A 385 -15.97 20.10 47.05
N PRO A 386 -16.99 19.24 46.82
CA PRO A 386 -18.06 19.02 47.80
C PRO A 386 -17.55 18.31 49.06
N LEU A 387 -16.54 17.44 48.95
CA LEU A 387 -15.97 16.73 50.10
C LEU A 387 -15.34 17.70 51.10
N ASN A 388 -14.60 18.71 50.63
CA ASN A 388 -14.04 19.76 51.50
C ASN A 388 -15.14 20.54 52.23
N VAL A 389 -16.28 20.81 51.57
CA VAL A 389 -17.43 21.45 52.22
C VAL A 389 -17.99 20.56 53.33
N ILE A 390 -18.18 19.26 53.07
CA ILE A 390 -18.68 18.29 54.05
C ILE A 390 -17.71 18.17 55.23
N VAL A 391 -16.40 18.06 54.97
CA VAL A 391 -15.35 17.99 56.00
C VAL A 391 -15.41 19.24 56.88
N ASN A 392 -15.43 20.43 56.30
CA ASN A 392 -15.43 21.68 57.07
C ASN A 392 -16.66 21.84 57.98
N TRP A 393 -17.86 21.52 57.47
CA TRP A 393 -19.07 21.60 58.31
C TRP A 393 -19.08 20.51 59.38
N ALA A 394 -18.69 19.28 59.04
CA ALA A 394 -18.62 18.19 60.01
C ALA A 394 -17.60 18.49 61.12
N GLU A 395 -16.47 19.10 60.78
CA GLU A 395 -15.46 19.57 61.74
C GLU A 395 -16.03 20.64 62.67
N LEU A 396 -16.67 21.67 62.11
CA LEU A 396 -17.24 22.79 62.87
C LEU A 396 -18.28 22.33 63.91
N TYR A 397 -19.24 21.48 63.51
CA TYR A 397 -20.26 20.97 64.44
C TYR A 397 -19.77 19.86 65.37
N ARG A 398 -18.66 19.19 65.03
CA ARG A 398 -17.99 18.24 65.93
C ARG A 398 -17.25 18.96 67.06
N GLU A 399 -16.73 20.16 66.79
CA GLU A 399 -15.94 20.93 67.76
C GLU A 399 -16.77 21.92 68.58
N ASP A 400 -18.02 22.20 68.17
CA ASP A 400 -18.92 23.08 68.89
C ASP A 400 -19.45 22.43 70.20
N GLU A 401 -19.01 22.99 71.33
CA GLU A 401 -19.39 22.53 72.67
C GLU A 401 -20.88 22.72 72.99
N ALA A 402 -21.58 23.61 72.27
CA ALA A 402 -23.01 23.88 72.44
C ALA A 402 -23.91 22.84 71.76
N VAL A 403 -23.36 21.99 70.89
CA VAL A 403 -24.09 20.92 70.19
C VAL A 403 -24.23 19.70 71.08
N ASP A 404 -25.43 19.08 71.06
CA ASP A 404 -25.74 17.86 71.81
C ASP A 404 -24.68 16.75 71.58
N PRO A 405 -24.19 16.09 72.66
CA PRO A 405 -23.13 15.08 72.54
C PRO A 405 -23.44 13.94 71.56
N GLU A 406 -24.69 13.53 71.42
CA GLU A 406 -25.07 12.46 70.48
C GLU A 406 -24.96 12.94 69.02
N LEU A 407 -25.37 14.18 68.75
CA LEU A 407 -25.28 14.80 67.44
C LEU A 407 -23.82 15.08 67.05
N ARG A 408 -22.98 15.49 68.02
CA ARG A 408 -21.53 15.67 67.84
C ARG A 408 -20.84 14.38 67.41
N ASN A 409 -21.20 13.25 68.03
CA ASN A 409 -20.68 11.94 67.65
C ASN A 409 -21.06 11.56 66.20
N LYS A 410 -22.30 11.89 65.76
CA LYS A 410 -22.73 11.68 64.37
C LYS A 410 -21.91 12.52 63.38
N PHE A 411 -21.59 13.78 63.71
CA PHE A 411 -20.70 14.62 62.88
C PHE A 411 -19.26 14.11 62.85
N SER A 412 -18.74 13.53 63.95
CA SER A 412 -17.41 12.88 63.94
C SER A 412 -17.35 11.73 62.93
N ILE A 413 -18.39 10.89 62.87
CA ILE A 413 -18.45 9.79 61.90
C ILE A 413 -18.47 10.31 60.45
N ILE A 414 -19.20 11.39 60.18
CA ILE A 414 -19.26 12.02 58.85
C ILE A 414 -17.89 12.58 58.45
N TYR A 415 -17.20 13.25 59.38
CA TYR A 415 -15.85 13.76 59.18
C TYR A 415 -14.86 12.64 58.83
N ASP A 416 -14.83 11.57 59.65
CA ASP A 416 -13.96 10.42 59.43
C ASP A 416 -14.23 9.73 58.09
N MET A 417 -15.51 9.61 57.69
CA MET A 417 -15.89 9.03 56.41
C MET A 417 -15.46 9.91 55.23
N ALA A 418 -15.63 11.22 55.34
CA ALA A 418 -15.23 12.16 54.30
C ALA A 418 -13.69 12.18 54.12
N LEU A 419 -12.93 12.14 55.22
CA LEU A 419 -11.48 11.97 55.17
C LEU A 419 -11.06 10.66 54.52
N ARG A 420 -11.76 9.56 54.83
CA ARG A 420 -11.48 8.25 54.23
C ARG A 420 -11.72 8.25 52.71
N ILE A 421 -12.78 8.91 52.24
CA ILE A 421 -13.04 9.09 50.80
C ILE A 421 -11.88 9.87 50.14
N ARG A 422 -11.40 10.94 50.79
CA ARG A 422 -10.26 11.73 50.31
C ARG A 422 -8.99 10.89 50.18
N GLU A 423 -8.69 10.05 51.17
CA GLU A 423 -7.53 9.15 51.12
C GLU A 423 -7.63 8.11 50.00
N VAL A 424 -8.82 7.55 49.75
CA VAL A 424 -9.02 6.59 48.66
C VAL A 424 -8.77 7.24 47.32
N ILE A 425 -9.24 8.48 47.13
CA ILE A 425 -9.01 9.28 45.91
C ILE A 425 -7.52 9.55 45.70
N ILE A 426 -6.79 9.97 46.74
CA ILE A 426 -5.34 10.19 46.70
C ILE A 426 -4.58 8.88 46.39
N LYS A 427 -4.99 7.75 46.97
CA LYS A 427 -4.41 6.42 46.67
C LYS A 427 -4.64 6.01 45.21
N LEU A 428 -5.82 6.29 44.66
CA LEU A 428 -6.14 6.03 43.26
C LEU A 428 -5.25 6.84 42.29
N SER A 429 -4.88 8.05 42.69
CA SER A 429 -4.02 8.97 41.95
C SER A 429 -2.53 8.61 42.05
N THR A 430 -2.05 8.23 43.23
CA THR A 430 -0.63 7.88 43.46
C THR A 430 -0.20 6.55 42.86
N MET A 431 -1.11 5.56 42.73
CA MET A 431 -0.84 4.31 42.00
C MET A 431 -0.47 4.52 40.51
N LYS A 432 -0.74 5.72 39.97
CA LYS A 432 -0.50 6.13 38.57
C LYS A 432 0.95 6.52 38.30
N ASP A 433 1.62 7.21 39.22
CA ASP A 433 2.95 7.80 38.98
C ASP A 433 4.08 6.77 39.05
N THR A 434 3.94 5.73 39.87
CA THR A 434 4.98 4.70 39.99
C THR A 434 5.12 3.84 38.73
N LYS A 435 4.02 3.62 37.99
CA LYS A 435 4.05 2.84 36.73
C LYS A 435 4.36 3.67 35.50
N SER A 436 4.12 4.97 35.47
CA SER A 436 4.47 5.81 34.31
C SER A 436 5.95 6.20 34.27
N ILE A 437 6.64 6.27 35.42
CA ILE A 437 8.08 6.57 35.53
C ILE A 437 8.96 5.36 35.14
N GLU A 438 8.47 4.13 35.32
CA GLU A 438 9.21 2.92 34.91
C GLU A 438 9.28 2.78 33.38
N PHE A 439 8.22 3.19 32.67
CA PHE A 439 8.16 3.10 31.20
C PHE A 439 9.01 4.16 30.47
N THR A 440 9.34 5.29 31.11
CA THR A 440 10.19 6.33 30.51
C THR A 440 11.68 6.07 30.72
N LYS A 441 12.09 5.24 31.69
CA LYS A 441 13.51 4.89 31.90
C LYS A 441 14.11 3.97 30.83
N ASP A 442 13.30 3.20 30.11
CA ASP A 442 13.75 2.33 29.01
C ASP A 442 13.95 3.07 27.67
N GLN A 443 13.75 4.39 27.64
CA GLN A 443 14.17 5.23 26.51
C GLN A 443 15.59 5.74 26.72
N LYS A 444 16.59 4.99 26.24
CA LYS A 444 17.86 5.61 25.83
C LYS A 444 17.56 6.47 24.60
N MET A 445 17.51 7.78 24.81
CA MET A 445 17.57 8.78 23.74
C MET A 445 18.85 8.52 22.94
N THR A 446 18.72 8.06 21.70
CA THR A 446 19.80 8.16 20.72
C THR A 446 19.96 9.64 20.42
N ASP A 447 20.98 10.24 21.05
CA ASP A 447 21.39 11.60 20.80
C ASP A 447 21.97 11.68 19.38
N LEU A 448 21.27 12.36 18.48
CA LEU A 448 21.77 12.73 17.15
C LEU A 448 22.34 14.14 17.27
N GLY A 449 23.56 14.21 17.81
CA GLY A 449 24.46 15.37 17.73
C GLY A 449 25.39 15.25 16.54
#